data_AF-A0A4Q2DFX7-F1
#
_entry.id   AF-A0A4Q2DFX7-F1
#
_cell.length_a   1.000
_cell.length_b   1.000
_cell.length_c   1.000
_cell.angle_alpha   90.00
_cell.angle_beta   90.00
_cell.angle_gamma   90.00
#
_symmetry.space_group_name_H-M   'P 1'
#
loop_
_entity.id
_entity.type
_entity.pdbx_description
1 polymer ?
#
loop_
_entity_poly.entity_id
_entity_poly.type
_entity_poly.pdbx_seq_one_letter_code
_entity_poly.pdbx_strand_id
1 'polypeptide(L)'
;MGLAFAEHLSAYADAKGIEAGTISKIAQNPDQSKHLETATFKLEGLDIDLVNLRSEAYAEDSRIPTEVAFGTPLEDAMRRDITINALFYNVHRREVEDFTEKVSQGLLLLVSS
;
A
#
# COMPACT_ATOMS: atom_id res chain seq x y z
N MET A 1 6.31 -10.00 5.36
CA MET A 1 5.05 -9.59 6.04
C MET A 1 3.85 -9.58 5.11
N GLY A 2 3.94 -8.99 3.90
CA GLY A 2 2.81 -8.95 2.95
C GLY A 2 2.31 -10.34 2.52
N LEU A 3 3.25 -11.28 2.27
CA LEU A 3 2.89 -12.66 1.91
C LEU A 3 2.16 -13.40 3.03
N ALA A 4 2.66 -13.32 4.27
CA ALA A 4 2.01 -13.97 5.42
C ALA A 4 0.59 -13.43 5.64
N PHE A 5 0.38 -12.13 5.46
CA PHE A 5 -0.96 -11.55 5.49
C PHE A 5 -1.83 -12.07 4.34
N ALA A 6 -1.30 -12.18 3.12
CA ALA A 6 -2.01 -12.75 1.98
C ALA A 6 -2.46 -14.19 2.25
N GLU A 7 -1.58 -15.02 2.79
CA GLU A 7 -1.86 -16.41 3.16
C GLU A 7 -2.97 -16.50 4.22
N HIS A 8 -2.92 -15.66 5.26
CA HIS A 8 -3.99 -15.59 6.26
C HIS A 8 -5.32 -15.10 5.68
N LEU A 9 -5.28 -14.13 4.77
CA LEU A 9 -6.47 -13.59 4.11
C LEU A 9 -7.14 -14.63 3.20
N SER A 10 -6.35 -15.41 2.47
CA SER A 10 -6.86 -16.51 1.64
C SER A 10 -7.50 -17.61 2.49
N ALA A 11 -6.82 -18.05 3.56
CA ALA A 11 -7.41 -19.03 4.49
C ALA A 11 -8.72 -18.53 5.14
N TYR A 12 -8.80 -17.22 5.42
CA TYR A 12 -10.04 -16.61 5.90
C TYR A 12 -11.14 -16.57 4.82
N ALA A 13 -10.80 -16.25 3.57
CA ALA A 13 -11.73 -16.24 2.45
C ALA A 13 -12.34 -17.63 2.21
N ASP A 14 -11.51 -18.68 2.20
CA ASP A 14 -11.93 -20.08 2.10
C ASP A 14 -12.92 -20.46 3.21
N ALA A 15 -12.60 -20.09 4.46
CA ALA A 15 -13.46 -20.35 5.61
C ALA A 15 -14.82 -19.60 5.56
N LYS A 16 -14.93 -18.55 4.73
CA LYS A 16 -16.14 -17.77 4.51
C LYS A 16 -16.87 -18.11 3.20
N GLY A 17 -16.33 -19.03 2.39
CA GLY A 17 -16.87 -19.37 1.08
C GLY A 17 -16.78 -18.22 0.07
N ILE A 18 -15.78 -17.35 0.23
CA ILE A 18 -15.49 -16.22 -0.65
C ILE A 18 -14.51 -16.69 -1.72
N GLU A 19 -14.74 -16.36 -2.99
CA GLU A 19 -13.88 -16.81 -4.08
C GLU A 19 -12.56 -16.02 -4.07
N ALA A 20 -11.49 -16.71 -3.68
CA ALA A 20 -10.12 -16.20 -3.68
C ALA A 20 -9.32 -16.83 -4.84
N GLY A 21 -8.66 -15.98 -5.62
CA GLY A 21 -7.73 -16.41 -6.67
C GLY A 21 -6.29 -16.60 -6.16
N THR A 22 -5.38 -16.83 -7.09
CA THR A 22 -3.98 -17.14 -6.78
C THR A 22 -3.27 -15.99 -6.06
N ILE A 23 -2.67 -16.28 -4.89
CA ILE A 23 -1.70 -15.38 -4.26
C ILE A 23 -0.39 -15.47 -5.05
N SER A 24 0.10 -14.33 -5.53
CA SER A 24 1.39 -14.22 -6.18
C SER A 24 2.36 -13.43 -5.33
N LYS A 25 3.53 -14.03 -5.05
CA LYS A 25 4.65 -13.32 -4.44
C LYS A 25 5.40 -12.55 -5.53
N ILE A 26 5.49 -11.23 -5.39
CA ILE A 26 6.40 -10.46 -6.24
C ILE A 26 7.78 -10.53 -5.59
N ALA A 27 8.72 -11.14 -6.32
CA ALA A 27 10.08 -11.37 -5.83
C ALA A 27 10.79 -10.03 -5.59
N GLN A 28 11.63 -10.01 -4.55
CA GLN A 28 12.42 -8.85 -4.16
C GLN A 28 13.34 -8.42 -5.32
N ASN A 29 13.47 -7.11 -5.55
CA ASN A 29 14.61 -6.59 -6.29
C ASN A 29 15.76 -6.34 -5.29
N PRO A 30 16.85 -7.15 -5.32
CA PRO A 30 17.93 -7.08 -4.34
C PRO A 30 18.63 -5.71 -4.29
N ASP A 31 18.64 -5.00 -5.43
CA ASP A 31 19.32 -3.72 -5.61
C ASP A 31 18.51 -2.53 -5.07
N GLN A 32 17.21 -2.71 -4.83
CA GLN A 32 16.33 -1.61 -4.39
C GLN A 32 15.71 -1.83 -3.01
N SER A 33 15.42 -3.08 -2.59
CA SER A 33 14.76 -3.31 -1.30
C SER A 33 14.88 -4.77 -0.83
N LYS A 34 15.79 -5.06 0.12
CA LYS A 34 15.92 -6.40 0.74
C LYS A 34 14.80 -6.76 1.73
N HIS A 35 14.01 -5.78 2.18
CA HIS A 35 13.05 -5.96 3.28
C HIS A 35 11.57 -5.74 2.90
N LEU A 36 11.28 -5.30 1.68
CA LEU A 36 9.92 -4.97 1.25
C LEU A 36 9.39 -6.03 0.29
N GLU A 37 8.77 -7.05 0.85
CA GLU A 37 7.98 -8.00 0.09
C GLU A 37 6.58 -7.43 -0.15
N THR A 38 6.11 -7.48 -1.40
CA THR A 38 4.72 -7.26 -1.76
C THR A 38 4.08 -8.57 -2.18
N ALA A 39 2.76 -8.68 -1.98
CA ALA A 39 1.97 -9.80 -2.45
C ALA A 39 0.76 -9.27 -3.22
N THR A 40 0.44 -9.91 -4.34
CA THR A 40 -0.79 -9.62 -5.08
C THR A 40 -1.76 -10.77 -4.87
N PHE A 41 -3.02 -10.43 -4.66
CA PHE A 41 -4.09 -11.35 -4.31
C PHE A 41 -5.35 -11.00 -5.08
N LYS A 42 -5.99 -11.98 -5.71
CA LYS A 42 -7.29 -11.77 -6.36
C LYS A 42 -8.41 -12.20 -5.40
N LEU A 43 -9.37 -11.33 -5.13
CA LEU A 43 -10.51 -11.60 -4.25
C LEU A 43 -11.79 -11.09 -4.90
N GLU A 44 -12.79 -11.96 -5.11
CA GLU A 44 -14.08 -11.56 -5.69
C GLU A 44 -13.92 -10.78 -7.03
N GLY A 45 -12.95 -11.20 -7.85
CA GLY A 45 -12.62 -10.55 -9.12
C GLY A 45 -11.77 -9.27 -9.02
N LEU A 46 -11.51 -8.74 -7.82
CA LEU A 46 -10.66 -7.58 -7.59
C LEU A 46 -9.20 -7.98 -7.42
N ASP A 47 -8.29 -7.25 -8.07
CA ASP A 47 -6.84 -7.38 -7.85
C ASP A 47 -6.42 -6.48 -6.68
N ILE A 48 -5.88 -7.11 -5.62
CA ILE A 48 -5.50 -6.46 -4.36
C ILE A 48 -3.98 -6.59 -4.20
N ASP A 49 -3.31 -5.44 -4.08
CA ASP A 49 -1.89 -5.37 -3.75
C ASP A 49 -1.69 -5.13 -2.25
N LEU A 50 -0.99 -6.07 -1.61
CA LEU A 50 -0.61 -6.00 -0.20
C LEU A 50 0.81 -5.45 -0.11
N VAL A 51 0.88 -4.16 0.18
CA VAL A 51 2.12 -3.39 0.30
C VAL A 51 2.39 -2.98 1.73
N ASN A 52 3.68 -2.78 2.05
CA ASN A 52 4.07 -2.18 3.33
C ASN A 52 4.28 -0.67 3.16
N LEU A 53 4.18 0.05 4.27
CA LEU A 53 4.59 1.44 4.34
C LEU A 53 6.11 1.54 4.14
N ARG A 54 6.53 2.53 3.35
CA ARG A 54 7.94 2.72 3.01
C ARG A 54 8.42 4.09 3.41
N SER A 55 9.64 4.13 3.94
CA SER A 55 10.45 5.34 4.05
C SER A 55 11.58 5.25 3.03
N GLU A 56 11.82 6.34 2.29
CA GLU A 56 12.75 6.39 1.16
C GLU A 56 13.65 7.62 1.27
N ALA A 57 14.95 7.43 1.07
CA ALA A 57 15.93 8.50 0.97
C ALA A 57 16.34 8.68 -0.50
N TYR A 58 16.48 9.92 -0.97
CA TYR A 58 16.80 10.26 -2.36
C TYR A 58 18.02 11.17 -2.43
N ALA A 59 18.85 10.98 -3.46
CA ALA A 59 19.85 11.97 -3.87
C ALA A 59 19.15 13.13 -4.62
N GLU A 60 19.73 14.34 -4.59
CA GLU A 60 19.13 15.53 -5.21
C GLU A 60 18.84 15.37 -6.72
N ASP A 61 19.59 14.51 -7.41
CA ASP A 61 19.55 14.33 -8.87
C ASP A 61 18.88 13.02 -9.33
N SER A 62 18.34 12.21 -8.41
CA SER A 62 17.80 10.88 -8.73
C SER A 62 16.40 10.67 -8.17
N ARG A 63 15.54 10.06 -9.00
CA ARG A 63 14.22 9.54 -8.60
C ARG A 63 14.27 8.09 -8.14
N ILE A 64 15.45 7.48 -8.11
CA ILE A 64 15.68 6.15 -7.55
C ILE A 64 16.18 6.36 -6.12
N PRO A 65 15.49 5.79 -5.11
CA PRO A 65 15.89 5.97 -3.72
C PRO A 65 17.23 5.28 -3.46
N THR A 66 18.10 5.94 -2.68
CA THR A 66 19.38 5.39 -2.23
C THR A 66 19.17 4.37 -1.11
N GLU A 67 18.11 4.53 -0.33
CA GLU A 67 17.74 3.64 0.76
C GLU A 67 16.22 3.50 0.82
N VAL A 68 15.76 2.29 1.14
CA VAL A 68 14.34 1.98 1.34
C VAL A 68 14.19 1.15 2.61
N ALA A 69 13.33 1.61 3.52
CA ALA A 69 13.05 0.97 4.81
C ALA A 69 11.53 0.91 5.09
N PHE A 70 11.14 0.24 6.16
CA PHE A 70 9.77 0.34 6.67
C PHE A 70 9.51 1.74 7.20
N GLY A 71 8.42 2.35 6.75
CA GLY A 71 8.03 3.71 7.14
C GLY A 71 6.81 3.75 8.04
N THR A 72 6.59 4.92 8.62
CA THR A 72 5.33 5.36 9.22
C THR A 72 4.34 5.81 8.14
N PRO A 73 3.04 5.95 8.45
CA PRO A 73 2.06 6.46 7.48
C PRO A 73 2.44 7.83 6.91
N LEU A 74 2.99 8.72 7.76
CA LEU A 74 3.46 10.04 7.33
C LEU A 74 4.65 9.95 6.37
N GLU A 75 5.64 9.10 6.64
CA GLU A 75 6.79 8.92 5.74
C GLU A 75 6.35 8.35 4.38
N ASP A 76 5.43 7.38 4.37
CA ASP A 76 4.88 6.83 3.11
C ASP A 76 4.04 7.87 2.35
N ALA A 77 3.33 8.74 3.06
CA ALA A 77 2.59 9.85 2.48
C ALA A 77 3.53 10.87 1.82
N MET A 78 4.61 11.23 2.51
CA MET A 78 5.55 12.26 2.10
C MET A 78 6.45 11.86 0.93
N ARG A 79 6.65 10.57 0.67
CA ARG A 79 7.35 10.09 -0.54
C ARG A 79 6.49 10.13 -1.82
N ARG A 80 5.18 10.41 -1.70
CA ARG A 80 4.29 10.48 -2.86
C ARG A 80 4.42 11.82 -3.57
N ASP A 81 4.07 11.80 -4.85
CA ASP A 81 4.20 12.92 -5.76
C ASP A 81 3.26 14.08 -5.44
N ILE A 82 2.00 13.77 -5.13
CA ILE A 82 0.95 14.75 -4.82
C ILE A 82 0.13 14.33 -3.60
N THR A 83 -0.41 15.33 -2.90
CA THR A 83 -1.10 15.16 -1.62
C THR A 83 -2.38 14.33 -1.74
N ILE A 84 -3.09 14.42 -2.88
CA ILE A 84 -4.31 13.65 -3.15
C ILE A 84 -4.00 12.15 -3.20
N ASN A 85 -2.85 11.78 -3.80
CA ASN A 85 -2.39 10.40 -3.84
C ASN A 85 -1.88 9.93 -2.47
N ALA A 86 -1.71 10.81 -1.50
CA ALA A 86 -1.20 10.52 -0.16
C ALA A 86 -2.29 10.36 0.91
N LEU A 87 -3.56 10.33 0.50
CA LEU A 87 -4.67 9.97 1.38
C LEU A 87 -4.69 8.47 1.64
N PHE A 88 -4.95 8.10 2.89
CA PHE A 88 -5.15 6.71 3.32
C PHE A 88 -6.62 6.49 3.64
N TYR A 89 -7.13 5.29 3.39
CA TYR A 89 -8.47 4.90 3.82
C TYR A 89 -8.37 3.84 4.91
N ASN A 90 -8.86 4.17 6.11
CA ASN A 90 -8.87 3.26 7.24
C ASN A 90 -10.07 2.32 7.15
N VAL A 91 -9.82 1.06 6.80
CA VAL A 91 -10.88 0.05 6.62
C VAL A 91 -11.64 -0.29 7.91
N HIS A 92 -11.02 -0.11 9.08
CA HIS A 92 -11.68 -0.37 10.36
C HIS A 92 -12.64 0.75 10.75
N ARG A 93 -12.21 2.00 10.58
CA ARG A 93 -12.99 3.20 10.94
C ARG A 93 -13.91 3.69 9.83
N ARG A 94 -13.66 3.27 8.59
CA ARG A 94 -14.33 3.76 7.36
C ARG A 94 -14.16 5.27 7.16
N GLU A 95 -12.95 5.75 7.40
CA GLU A 95 -12.60 7.17 7.35
C GLU A 95 -11.37 7.38 6.47
N VAL A 96 -11.30 8.56 5.84
CA VAL A 96 -10.12 9.02 5.11
C VAL A 96 -9.17 9.70 6.09
N GLU A 97 -7.90 9.30 6.08
CA GLU A 97 -6.82 9.84 6.91
C GLU A 97 -5.84 10.62 6.03
N ASP A 98 -5.69 11.92 6.30
CA ASP A 98 -4.68 12.77 5.68
C ASP A 98 -3.54 13.00 6.68
N PHE A 99 -2.53 12.13 6.66
CA PHE A 99 -1.34 12.29 7.49
C PHE A 99 -0.48 13.49 7.09
N THR A 100 -0.64 14.02 5.87
CA THR A 100 0.10 15.21 5.43
C THR A 100 -0.53 16.51 5.92
N GLU A 101 -1.81 16.46 6.31
CA GLU A 101 -2.69 17.59 6.65
C GLU A 101 -2.86 18.64 5.54
N LYS A 102 -2.39 18.36 4.32
CA LYS A 102 -2.32 19.32 3.20
C LYS A 102 -3.53 19.26 2.26
N VAL A 103 -4.36 18.22 2.30
CA VAL A 103 -5.51 18.06 1.38
C VAL A 103 -6.74 18.85 1.85
N SER A 104 -6.77 19.24 3.12
CA SER A 104 -7.89 19.94 3.79
C SER A 104 -8.30 21.31 3.23
N GLN A 105 -7.73 21.80 2.12
CA GLN A 105 -8.02 23.11 1.53
C GLN A 105 -8.89 23.12 0.25
N GLY A 106 -9.62 22.05 -0.06
CA GLY A 106 -10.76 22.16 -1.01
C GLY A 106 -10.81 21.14 -2.14
N LEU A 107 -10.62 19.86 -1.84
CA LEU A 107 -10.88 18.80 -2.81
C LEU A 107 -12.13 18.00 -2.44
N LEU A 108 -13.18 18.13 -3.25
CA LEU A 108 -14.38 17.28 -3.21
C LEU A 108 -14.10 16.04 -4.07
N LEU A 109 -13.82 14.89 -3.44
CA LEU A 109 -13.73 13.62 -4.16
C LEU A 109 -15.17 13.18 -4.50
N LEU A 110 -15.65 13.53 -5.70
CA LEU A 110 -16.89 12.98 -6.25
C LEU A 110 -16.63 11.52 -6.67
N VAL A 111 -16.79 10.58 -5.75
CA VAL A 111 -16.93 9.17 -6.11
C VAL A 111 -18.39 8.98 -6.52
N SER A 112 -18.67 9.17 -7.81
CA SER A 112 -20.00 8.87 -8.37
C SER A 112 -20.19 7.36 -8.40
N SER A 113 -21.24 6.87 -7.74
CA SER A 113 -21.75 5.50 -7.82
C SER A 113 -22.36 5.19 -9.18
#